data_AF-A0AAW2M1L3-F1
#
_entry.id   AF-A0AAW2M1L3-F1
#
_cell.length_a   1.000
_cell.length_b   1.000
_cell.length_c   1.000
_cell.angle_alpha   90.00
_cell.angle_beta   90.00
_cell.angle_gamma   90.00
#
_symmetry.space_group_name_H-M   'P 1'
#
loop_
_entity.id
_entity.type
_entity.pdbx_description
1 polymer ?
#
loop_
_entity_poly.entity_id
_entity_poly.type
_entity_poly.pdbx_seq_one_letter_code
_entity_poly.pdbx_strand_id
1 'polypeptide(L)'
;MKELYAIPNPHIRYAVTKTFFGARMIEGSSVREHGVMMLSLVEKIKDLQADLEKEETYVDVILQSLPPSYDQFIINYNMNGLEKSLHELINILVQYEATIEKSTPSVLVERFQPLKQRARMPDARRGRKMRRFLLLLALRVVLLHS
;
A
#
# COMPACT_ATOMS: atom_id res chain seq x y z
N MET A 1 28.22 35.21 -16.50
CA MET A 1 26.89 35.00 -17.10
C MET A 1 26.18 33.99 -16.22
N LYS A 2 25.13 34.40 -15.49
CA LYS A 2 24.30 33.46 -14.74
C LYS A 2 23.52 32.65 -15.77
N GLU A 3 23.73 31.34 -15.81
CA GLU A 3 22.85 30.43 -16.54
C GLU A 3 21.41 30.75 -16.13
N LEU A 4 20.67 31.36 -17.04
CA LEU A 4 19.28 31.70 -16.84
C LEU A 4 18.54 30.39 -16.60
N TYR A 5 18.02 30.24 -15.38
CA TYR A 5 16.99 29.31 -14.95
C TYR A 5 16.46 28.43 -16.09
N ALA A 6 17.07 27.25 -16.27
CA ALA A 6 16.54 26.24 -17.15
C ALA A 6 15.15 25.87 -16.64
N ILE A 7 14.12 26.49 -17.21
CA ILE A 7 12.73 26.16 -16.89
C ILE A 7 12.59 24.65 -17.15
N PRO A 8 12.24 23.85 -16.13
CA PRO A 8 12.04 22.42 -16.28
C PRO A 8 11.14 22.16 -17.48
N ASN A 9 11.58 21.32 -18.43
CA ASN A 9 10.87 21.09 -19.69
C ASN A 9 9.40 20.75 -19.40
N PRO A 10 8.42 21.61 -19.76
CA PRO A 10 7.02 21.43 -19.36
C PRO A 10 6.43 20.10 -19.80
N HIS A 11 6.90 19.55 -20.93
CA HIS A 11 6.48 18.24 -21.41
C HIS A 11 6.98 17.10 -20.52
N ILE A 12 8.23 17.18 -20.05
CA ILE A 12 8.81 16.18 -19.15
C ILE A 12 8.08 16.22 -17.81
N ARG A 13 7.87 17.43 -17.26
CA ARG A 13 7.10 17.61 -16.03
C ARG A 13 5.70 17.00 -16.15
N TYR A 14 4.96 17.37 -17.20
CA TYR A 14 3.62 16.80 -17.45
C TYR A 14 3.65 15.27 -17.55
N ALA A 15 4.62 14.70 -18.27
CA ALA A 15 4.74 13.25 -18.44
C ALA A 15 4.99 12.54 -17.09
N VAL A 16 5.95 13.01 -16.30
CA VAL A 16 6.27 12.41 -14.98
C VAL A 16 5.07 12.52 -14.04
N THR A 17 4.46 13.70 -13.93
CA THR A 17 3.28 13.92 -13.08
C THR A 17 2.10 13.06 -13.53
N LYS A 18 1.84 12.95 -14.84
CA LYS A 18 0.80 12.07 -15.39
C LYS A 18 1.06 10.60 -15.04
N THR A 19 2.30 10.15 -15.16
CA THR A 19 2.68 8.77 -14.79
C THR A 19 2.49 8.53 -13.29
N PHE A 20 2.89 9.48 -12.44
CA PHE A 20 2.74 9.37 -10.99
C PHE A 20 1.28 9.26 -10.55
N PHE A 21 0.42 10.20 -10.96
CA PHE A 21 -1.02 10.17 -10.60
C PHE A 21 -1.78 9.02 -11.28
N GLY A 22 -1.31 8.55 -12.44
CA GLY A 22 -1.89 7.43 -13.17
C GLY A 22 -1.39 6.06 -12.74
N ALA A 23 -0.37 5.96 -11.88
CA ALA A 23 0.22 4.70 -11.47
C ALA A 23 -0.79 3.86 -10.68
N ARG A 24 -0.93 2.59 -11.06
CA ARG A 24 -1.76 1.61 -10.38
C ARG A 24 -0.99 0.30 -10.30
N MET A 25 -0.89 -0.25 -9.11
CA MET A 25 -0.25 -1.54 -8.86
C MET A 25 -1.22 -2.65 -9.22
N ILE A 26 -0.70 -3.72 -9.83
CA ILE A 26 -1.50 -4.88 -10.24
C ILE A 26 -1.68 -5.80 -9.03
N GLU A 27 -2.86 -6.38 -8.87
CA GLU A 27 -3.15 -7.38 -7.83
C GLU A 27 -2.12 -8.53 -7.86
N GLY A 28 -1.50 -8.84 -6.72
CA GLY A 28 -0.49 -9.91 -6.61
C GLY A 28 0.89 -9.59 -7.22
N SER A 29 1.10 -8.38 -7.76
CA SER A 29 2.43 -7.91 -8.15
C SER A 29 3.23 -7.39 -6.93
N SER A 30 4.55 -7.25 -7.09
CA SER A 30 5.42 -6.85 -5.99
C SER A 30 5.21 -5.39 -5.56
N VAL A 31 4.82 -5.20 -4.30
CA VAL A 31 4.77 -3.90 -3.64
C VAL A 31 6.13 -3.24 -3.60
N ARG A 32 7.20 -4.01 -3.41
CA ARG A 32 8.55 -3.47 -3.38
C ARG A 32 8.90 -2.79 -4.71
N GLU A 33 8.67 -3.48 -5.82
CA GLU A 33 8.96 -2.94 -7.16
C GLU A 33 8.11 -1.71 -7.46
N HIS A 34 6.81 -1.77 -7.14
CA HIS A 34 5.91 -0.63 -7.28
C HIS A 34 6.32 0.56 -6.41
N GLY A 35 6.68 0.32 -5.15
CA GLY A 35 7.12 1.35 -4.21
C GLY A 35 8.41 2.06 -4.64
N VAL A 36 9.39 1.30 -5.15
CA VAL A 36 10.63 1.86 -5.72
C VAL A 36 10.32 2.71 -6.95
N MET A 37 9.42 2.26 -7.83
CA MET A 37 8.97 3.04 -8.98
C MET A 37 8.34 4.36 -8.52
N MET A 38 7.43 4.34 -7.54
CA MET A 38 6.78 5.53 -7.01
C MET A 38 7.78 6.51 -6.39
N LEU A 39 8.73 6.04 -5.58
CA LEU A 39 9.81 6.86 -5.02
C LEU A 39 10.62 7.56 -6.12
N SER A 40 11.00 6.83 -7.17
CA SER A 40 11.75 7.41 -8.29
C SER A 40 10.97 8.49 -9.05
N LEU A 41 9.63 8.39 -9.11
CA LEU A 41 8.78 9.41 -9.73
C LEU A 41 8.69 10.65 -8.83
N VAL A 42 8.59 10.48 -7.51
CA VAL A 42 8.61 11.59 -6.56
C VAL A 42 9.93 12.36 -6.61
N GLU A 43 11.06 11.67 -6.65
CA GLU A 43 12.39 12.28 -6.81
C GLU A 43 12.44 13.11 -8.10
N LYS A 44 12.00 12.55 -9.23
CA LYS A 44 11.93 13.28 -10.51
C LYS A 44 11.00 14.50 -10.46
N ILE A 45 9.89 14.43 -9.74
CA ILE A 45 8.98 15.57 -9.57
C ILE A 45 9.67 16.69 -8.78
N LYS A 46 10.35 16.34 -7.67
CA LYS A 46 11.11 17.28 -6.84
C LYS A 46 12.25 17.94 -7.64
N ASP A 47 12.99 17.16 -8.43
CA ASP A 47 14.08 17.66 -9.28
C ASP A 47 13.59 18.64 -10.36
N LEU A 48 12.40 18.40 -10.89
CA LEU A 48 11.76 19.27 -11.88
C LEU A 48 11.13 20.54 -11.27
N GLN A 49 11.38 20.83 -9.98
CA GLN A 49 10.76 21.94 -9.23
C GLN A 49 9.24 22.00 -9.47
N ALA A 50 8.67 20.82 -9.69
CA ALA A 50 7.25 20.65 -9.93
C ALA A 50 6.58 20.45 -8.58
N ASP A 51 6.97 21.25 -7.58
CA ASP A 51 6.63 21.09 -6.17
C ASP A 51 5.14 20.80 -6.05
N LEU A 52 4.81 19.51 -5.92
CA LEU A 52 3.47 19.07 -5.59
C LEU A 52 3.34 19.34 -4.10
N GLU A 53 2.97 20.58 -3.80
CA GLU A 53 2.42 21.15 -2.56
C GLU A 53 3.04 20.66 -1.24
N LYS A 54 2.91 19.37 -0.88
CA LYS A 54 3.38 18.79 0.39
C LYS A 54 3.64 17.27 0.31
N GLU A 55 4.45 16.73 1.23
CA GLU A 55 4.82 15.32 1.26
C GLU A 55 3.62 14.36 1.41
N GLU A 56 2.58 14.79 2.11
CA GLU A 56 1.33 14.05 2.29
C GLU A 56 0.64 13.75 0.96
N THR A 57 0.78 14.63 -0.04
CA THR A 57 0.22 14.40 -1.38
C THR A 57 0.85 13.18 -2.04
N TYR A 58 2.17 13.00 -1.87
CA TYR A 58 2.84 11.82 -2.41
C TYR A 58 2.40 10.54 -1.68
N VAL A 59 2.21 10.61 -0.37
CA VAL A 59 1.67 9.51 0.44
C VAL A 59 0.29 9.12 -0.06
N ASP A 60 -0.62 10.07 -0.22
CA ASP A 60 -1.99 9.82 -0.67
C ASP A 60 -2.03 9.15 -2.05
N VAL A 61 -1.21 9.62 -2.98
CA VAL A 61 -1.13 9.03 -4.33
C VAL A 61 -0.55 7.61 -4.29
N ILE A 62 0.46 7.35 -3.44
CA ILE A 62 0.97 5.99 -3.24
C ILE A 62 -0.13 5.08 -2.67
N LEU A 63 -0.85 5.51 -1.63
CA LEU A 63 -1.93 4.72 -1.04
C LEU A 63 -3.05 4.44 -2.06
N GLN A 64 -3.44 5.44 -2.87
CA GLN A 64 -4.44 5.28 -3.94
C GLN A 64 -3.99 4.37 -5.09
N SER A 65 -2.68 4.21 -5.28
CA SER A 65 -2.13 3.35 -6.33
C SER A 65 -2.18 1.86 -5.98
N LEU A 66 -2.39 1.52 -4.70
CA LEU A 66 -2.44 0.14 -4.23
C LEU A 66 -3.72 -0.57 -4.67
N PRO A 67 -3.70 -1.90 -4.80
CA PRO A 67 -4.88 -2.67 -5.13
C PRO A 67 -5.78 -2.90 -3.90
N PRO A 68 -7.05 -3.33 -4.10
CA PRO A 68 -8.03 -3.53 -3.03
C PRO A 68 -7.59 -4.48 -1.90
N SER A 69 -6.67 -5.42 -2.14
CA SER A 69 -6.10 -6.27 -1.07
C SER A 69 -5.41 -5.47 0.04
N TYR A 70 -5.05 -4.21 -0.21
CA TYR A 70 -4.40 -3.31 0.75
C TYR A 70 -5.39 -2.38 1.46
N ASP A 71 -6.69 -2.45 1.22
CA ASP A 71 -7.70 -1.58 1.86
C ASP A 71 -7.61 -1.63 3.39
N GLN A 72 -7.40 -2.82 3.95
CA GLN A 72 -7.25 -3.00 5.39
C GLN A 72 -5.98 -2.32 5.94
N PHE A 73 -4.90 -2.29 5.16
CA PHE A 73 -3.70 -1.54 5.49
C PHE A 73 -3.99 -0.04 5.49
N ILE A 74 -4.65 0.48 4.44
CA ILE A 74 -4.97 1.91 4.30
C ILE A 74 -5.83 2.39 5.47
N ILE A 75 -6.87 1.65 5.84
CA ILE A 75 -7.73 1.95 7.00
C ILE A 75 -6.89 2.04 8.28
N ASN A 76 -5.99 1.07 8.50
CA ASN A 76 -5.14 1.06 9.70
C ASN A 76 -4.12 2.20 9.70
N TYR A 77 -3.53 2.51 8.54
CA TYR A 77 -2.59 3.61 8.38
C TYR A 77 -3.26 4.95 8.73
N ASN A 78 -4.42 5.22 8.13
CA ASN A 78 -5.18 6.46 8.36
C ASN A 78 -5.65 6.60 9.80
N MET A 79 -6.07 5.51 10.46
CA MET A 79 -6.53 5.55 11.85
C MET A 79 -5.41 5.79 12.87
N ASN A 80 -4.19 5.33 12.58
CA ASN A 80 -3.08 5.45 13.52
C ASN A 80 -2.40 6.84 13.47
N GLY A 81 -2.78 7.71 12.52
CA GLY A 81 -2.23 9.07 12.40
C GLY A 81 -0.71 9.09 12.27
N LEU A 82 -0.12 8.08 11.62
CA LEU A 82 1.31 7.95 11.52
C LEU A 82 1.84 8.89 10.44
N GLU A 83 2.49 9.98 10.86
CA GLU A 83 3.39 10.72 9.97
C GLU A 83 4.61 9.84 9.70
N LYS A 84 4.67 9.29 8.47
CA LYS A 84 5.78 8.47 7.99
C LYS A 84 6.37 9.10 6.75
N SER A 85 7.70 9.08 6.67
CA SER A 85 8.39 9.40 5.44
C SER A 85 8.00 8.40 4.34
N LEU A 86 8.15 8.80 3.08
CA LEU A 86 7.83 7.91 1.95
C LEU A 86 8.61 6.58 2.00
N HIS A 87 9.88 6.61 2.42
CA HIS A 87 10.68 5.39 2.56
C HIS A 87 10.14 4.48 3.66
N GLU A 88 9.73 5.02 4.81
CA GLU A 88 9.12 4.24 5.88
C GLU A 88 7.79 3.63 5.44
N LEU A 89 6.94 4.40 4.74
CA LEU A 89 5.69 3.91 4.19
C LEU A 89 5.92 2.68 3.29
N ILE A 90 6.86 2.78 2.33
CA ILE A 90 7.20 1.65 1.44
C ILE A 90 7.70 0.45 2.23
N ASN A 91 8.57 0.66 3.24
CA ASN A 91 9.07 -0.44 4.07
C ASN A 91 7.95 -1.15 4.85
N ILE A 92 6.99 -0.41 5.40
CA ILE A 92 5.85 -0.99 6.12
C ILE A 92 4.94 -1.74 5.15
N LEU A 93 4.70 -1.20 3.94
CA LEU A 93 3.93 -1.86 2.90
C LEU A 93 4.56 -3.20 2.48
N VAL A 94 5.88 -3.25 2.30
CA VAL A 94 6.62 -4.49 1.99
C VAL A 94 6.52 -5.51 3.13
N GLN A 95 6.54 -5.06 4.39
CA GLN A 95 6.31 -5.96 5.52
C GLN A 95 4.87 -6.50 5.51
N TYR A 96 3.90 -5.66 5.17
CA TYR A 96 2.48 -6.05 5.09
C TYR A 96 2.24 -7.07 3.96
N GLU A 97 2.83 -6.88 2.78
CA GLU A 97 2.81 -7.85 1.68
C GLU A 97 3.19 -9.26 2.14
N ALA A 98 4.31 -9.38 2.86
CA ALA A 98 4.77 -10.65 3.42
C ALA A 98 3.82 -11.27 4.47
N THR A 99 2.90 -10.50 5.04
CA THR A 99 1.83 -11.02 5.92
C THR A 99 0.61 -11.49 5.13
N ILE A 100 0.30 -10.85 4.00
CA ILE A 100 -0.79 -11.27 3.11
C ILE A 100 -0.49 -12.64 2.53
N GLU A 101 0.71 -12.85 2.00
CA GLU A 101 1.14 -14.13 1.41
C GLU A 101 1.00 -15.30 2.40
N LYS A 102 1.40 -15.09 3.66
CA LYS A 102 1.29 -16.11 4.73
C LYS A 102 -0.14 -16.36 5.20
N SER A 103 -1.06 -15.44 4.91
CA SER A 103 -2.46 -15.50 5.32
C SER A 103 -3.38 -16.11 4.26
N THR A 104 -2.90 -16.28 3.03
CA THR A 104 -3.57 -17.15 2.06
C THR A 104 -3.34 -18.60 2.46
N PRO A 105 -4.33 -19.32 3.04
CA PRO A 105 -4.20 -20.76 3.09
C PRO A 105 -4.15 -21.21 1.63
N SER A 106 -3.13 -21.98 1.27
CA SER A 106 -3.12 -22.75 0.03
C SER A 106 -4.42 -23.57 -0.04
N VAL A 107 -5.45 -23.01 -0.68
CA VAL A 107 -6.68 -23.72 -0.99
C VAL A 107 -6.29 -24.69 -2.10
N LEU A 108 -5.91 -25.90 -1.69
CA LEU A 108 -6.06 -27.06 -2.56
C LEU A 108 -7.49 -27.01 -3.11
N VAL A 109 -7.59 -26.84 -4.42
CA VAL A 109 -8.83 -27.00 -5.18
C VAL A 109 -9.21 -28.47 -5.09
N GLU A 110 -9.78 -28.86 -3.95
CA GLU A 110 -10.48 -30.13 -3.82
C GLU A 110 -11.84 -29.94 -4.49
N ARG A 111 -11.99 -30.58 -5.66
CA ARG A 111 -13.26 -30.61 -6.40
C ARG A 111 -14.33 -31.26 -5.52
N PHE A 112 -15.15 -30.45 -4.86
CA PHE A 112 -16.36 -30.94 -4.22
C PHE A 112 -17.49 -31.01 -5.27
N GLN A 113 -17.87 -32.24 -5.62
CA GLN A 113 -19.14 -32.50 -6.31
C GLN A 113 -20.31 -32.07 -5.39
N PRO A 114 -21.37 -31.44 -5.93
CA PRO A 114 -22.44 -30.91 -5.09
C PRO A 114 -23.39 -32.03 -4.65
N LEU A 115 -23.33 -32.44 -3.37
CA LEU A 115 -24.44 -33.14 -2.72
C LEU A 115 -25.35 -32.15 -2.00
N LYS A 116 -26.56 -32.07 -2.52
CA LYS A 116 -27.73 -31.30 -2.08
C LYS A 116 -28.15 -31.72 -0.67
N GLN A 117 -28.27 -30.78 0.28
CA GLN A 117 -29.18 -30.93 1.42
C GLN A 117 -29.54 -29.59 2.10
N ARG A 118 -30.79 -29.52 2.55
CA ARG A 118 -31.57 -28.33 2.95
C ARG A 118 -31.36 -27.95 4.42
N ALA A 119 -31.33 -26.62 4.65
CA ALA A 119 -31.79 -25.82 5.80
C ALA A 119 -31.55 -26.28 7.27
N ARG A 120 -30.86 -25.43 8.04
CA ARG A 120 -31.34 -24.73 9.27
C ARG A 120 -30.23 -23.86 9.88
N MET A 121 -30.54 -22.61 10.23
CA MET A 121 -29.77 -21.73 11.13
C MET A 121 -30.25 -21.97 12.59
N PRO A 122 -29.42 -21.79 13.64
CA PRO A 122 -29.15 -20.44 14.13
C PRO A 122 -27.80 -20.16 14.86
N ASP A 123 -27.53 -18.85 14.93
CA ASP A 123 -26.94 -18.03 16.00
C ASP A 123 -25.43 -17.81 16.22
N ALA A 124 -25.20 -16.60 16.75
CA ALA A 124 -24.04 -15.74 16.78
C ALA A 124 -22.84 -16.20 17.63
N ARG A 125 -21.64 -15.82 17.16
CA ARG A 125 -20.49 -15.28 17.93
C ARG A 125 -19.28 -15.17 17.00
N ARG A 126 -19.18 -14.08 16.24
CA ARG A 126 -18.00 -13.79 15.42
C ARG A 126 -17.38 -12.46 15.85
N GLY A 127 -16.60 -12.52 16.94
CA GLY A 127 -16.03 -11.30 17.55
C GLY A 127 -14.78 -11.53 18.40
N ARG A 128 -13.94 -12.54 18.10
CA ARG A 128 -12.69 -12.76 18.85
C ARG A 128 -11.44 -13.13 18.04
N LYS A 129 -11.54 -13.44 16.75
CA LYS A 129 -10.35 -13.77 15.94
C LYS A 129 -9.55 -12.54 15.52
N MET A 130 -10.22 -11.42 15.22
CA MET A 130 -9.54 -10.23 14.67
C MET A 130 -8.77 -9.41 15.71
N ARG A 131 -9.26 -9.38 16.96
CA ARG A 131 -8.55 -8.73 18.07
C ARG A 131 -7.20 -9.39 18.38
N ARG A 132 -7.07 -10.72 18.24
CA ARG A 132 -5.81 -11.43 18.44
C ARG A 132 -4.77 -11.10 17.36
N PHE A 133 -5.21 -10.88 16.12
CA PHE A 133 -4.32 -10.57 15.01
C PHE A 133 -3.73 -9.15 15.12
N LEU A 134 -4.56 -8.17 15.49
CA LEU A 134 -4.13 -6.79 15.75
C LEU A 134 -3.16 -6.70 16.94
N LEU A 135 -3.43 -7.43 18.03
CA LEU A 135 -2.53 -7.53 19.18
C LEU A 135 -1.19 -8.17 18.83
N LEU A 136 -1.17 -9.19 17.96
CA LEU A 136 0.06 -9.85 17.51
C LEU A 136 0.91 -8.95 16.60
N LEU A 137 0.28 -8.16 15.73
CA LEU A 137 0.99 -7.18 14.90
C LEU A 137 1.57 -6.05 15.76
N ALA A 138 0.80 -5.53 16.71
CA ALA A 138 1.27 -4.53 17.67
C ALA A 138 2.40 -5.05 18.55
N LEU A 139 2.32 -6.30 19.06
CA LEU A 139 3.41 -6.91 19.83
C LEU A 139 4.69 -7.10 19.01
N ARG A 140 4.58 -7.45 17.72
CA ARG A 140 5.77 -7.62 16.86
C ARG A 140 6.47 -6.29 16.57
N VAL A 141 5.73 -5.20 16.39
CA VAL A 141 6.33 -3.88 16.17
C VAL A 141 7.06 -3.40 17.43
N VAL A 142 6.50 -3.65 18.61
CA VAL A 142 7.13 -3.25 19.89
C VAL A 142 8.39 -4.08 20.19
N LEU A 143 8.43 -5.37 19.84
CA LEU A 143 9.56 -6.25 20.13
C LEU A 143 10.76 -6.08 19.17
N LEU A 144 10.61 -5.40 18.02
CA LEU A 144 11.72 -5.17 17.09
C LEU A 144 12.53 -3.88 17.39
N HIS A 145 12.12 -3.07 18.36
CA HIS A 145 12.78 -1.83 18.76
C HIS A 145 13.13 -1.80 20.25
N SER A 146 13.58 -2.92 20.83
CA SER A 146 14.11 -3.01 22.20
C SER A 146 15.44 -3.74 22.23
#